data_AF-A0AAP8KKR8-F1
#
_entry.id   AF-A0AAP8KKR8-F1
#
_cell.length_a   1.000
_cell.length_b   1.000
_cell.length_c   1.000
_cell.angle_alpha   90.00
_cell.angle_beta   90.00
_cell.angle_gamma   90.00
#
_symmetry.space_group_name_H-M   'P 1'
#
loop_
_entity.id
_entity.type
_entity.pdbx_description
1 polymer ?
#
loop_
_entity_poly.entity_id
_entity_poly.type
_entity_poly.pdbx_seq_one_letter_code
_entity_poly.pdbx_strand_id
1 'polypeptide(L)'
;MIGIIAGGQHAMTMAVEGAEDHKKLAEEDLKNIDLTSKDVVIGIAASGKTPYVIGGLTFANTIGATTVSISCNEHAVISEIAQYPVEVKVGPEVLTGSTRLKSGTAQKLILNMI
;
A
#
# COMPACT_ATOMS: atom_id res chain seq x y z
N MET A 1 3.40 13.18 -8.72
CA MET A 1 2.76 12.14 -7.89
C MET A 1 2.17 11.10 -8.83
N ILE A 2 2.42 9.82 -8.59
CA ILE A 2 1.99 8.70 -9.45
C ILE A 2 1.27 7.68 -8.56
N GLY A 3 0.18 7.11 -9.05
CA GLY A 3 -0.52 5.99 -8.40
C GLY A 3 -0.20 4.68 -9.11
N ILE A 4 0.13 3.64 -8.35
CA ILE A 4 0.35 2.28 -8.85
C ILE A 4 -0.65 1.37 -8.16
N ILE A 5 -1.24 0.44 -8.91
CA ILE A 5 -2.21 -0.52 -8.42
C ILE A 5 -1.81 -1.92 -8.90
N ALA A 6 -1.91 -2.91 -8.00
CA ALA A 6 -1.67 -4.31 -8.36
C ALA A 6 -2.59 -4.73 -9.51
N GLY A 7 -2.02 -5.27 -10.59
CA GLY A 7 -2.76 -5.60 -11.82
C GLY A 7 -2.82 -4.46 -12.85
N GLY A 8 -2.18 -3.32 -12.57
CA GLY A 8 -2.02 -2.21 -13.52
C GLY A 8 -3.32 -1.49 -13.85
N GLN A 9 -3.33 -0.74 -14.96
CA GLN A 9 -4.46 0.13 -15.33
C GLN A 9 -5.81 -0.60 -15.45
N HIS A 10 -5.79 -1.88 -15.82
CA HIS A 10 -7.01 -2.70 -15.91
C HIS A 10 -7.68 -2.87 -14.54
N ALA A 11 -6.89 -2.93 -13.46
CA ALA A 11 -7.37 -3.05 -12.09
C ALA A 11 -8.22 -1.85 -11.63
N MET A 12 -8.17 -0.72 -12.33
CA MET A 12 -9.00 0.45 -11.99
C MET A 12 -10.49 0.24 -12.29
N THR A 13 -10.82 -0.56 -13.31
CA THR A 13 -12.21 -0.79 -13.73
C THR A 13 -12.67 -2.21 -13.44
N MET A 14 -11.75 -3.18 -13.40
CA MET A 14 -12.05 -4.58 -13.15
C MET A 14 -11.04 -5.19 -12.20
N ALA A 15 -11.49 -5.88 -11.15
CA ALA A 15 -10.59 -6.55 -10.23
C ALA A 15 -9.74 -7.61 -10.96
N VAL A 16 -8.42 -7.58 -10.77
CA VAL A 16 -7.49 -8.59 -11.28
C VAL A 16 -7.19 -9.58 -10.17
N GLU A 17 -7.74 -10.79 -10.29
CA GLU A 17 -7.65 -11.81 -9.26
C GLU A 17 -6.19 -12.22 -9.01
N GLY A 18 -5.79 -12.29 -7.73
CA GLY A 18 -4.46 -12.71 -7.30
C GLY A 18 -3.33 -11.70 -7.53
N ALA A 19 -3.57 -10.54 -8.15
CA ALA A 19 -2.51 -9.56 -8.38
C ALA A 19 -1.89 -9.04 -7.06
N GLU A 20 -2.71 -8.90 -6.02
CA GLU A 20 -2.28 -8.41 -4.70
C GLU A 20 -1.42 -9.41 -3.91
N ASP A 21 -1.40 -10.69 -4.33
CA ASP A 21 -0.67 -11.77 -3.67
C ASP A 21 0.80 -11.88 -4.12
N HIS A 22 1.20 -11.11 -5.14
CA HIS A 22 2.52 -11.22 -5.75
C HIS A 22 3.46 -10.08 -5.31
N LYS A 23 4.39 -10.38 -4.42
CA LYS A 23 5.41 -9.41 -3.94
C LYS A 23 6.27 -8.81 -5.07
N LYS A 24 6.65 -9.63 -6.05
CA LYS A 24 7.55 -9.23 -7.14
C LYS A 24 6.93 -8.22 -8.11
N LEU A 25 5.60 -8.24 -8.28
CA LEU A 25 4.94 -7.31 -9.19
C LEU A 25 5.15 -5.86 -8.78
N ALA A 26 5.09 -5.57 -7.48
CA ALA A 26 5.35 -4.21 -6.99
C ALA A 26 6.79 -3.76 -7.22
N GLU A 27 7.76 -4.67 -7.09
CA GLU A 27 9.16 -4.39 -7.42
C GLU A 27 9.32 -4.06 -8.92
N GLU A 28 8.71 -4.86 -9.80
CA GLU A 28 8.72 -4.62 -11.24
C GLU A 28 8.06 -3.28 -11.59
N ASP A 29 6.90 -2.98 -11.03
CA ASP A 29 6.19 -1.72 -11.24
C ASP A 29 7.02 -0.51 -10.77
N LEU A 30 7.70 -0.61 -9.63
CA LEU A 30 8.58 0.44 -9.11
C LEU A 30 9.85 0.62 -9.97
N LYS A 31 10.41 -0.47 -10.53
CA LYS A 31 11.52 -0.37 -11.49
C LYS A 31 11.10 0.29 -12.79
N ASN A 32 9.90 -0.03 -13.29
CA ASN A 32 9.37 0.51 -14.55
C ASN A 32 9.13 2.03 -14.51
N ILE A 33 9.02 2.62 -13.31
CA ILE A 33 8.93 4.07 -13.13
C ILE A 33 10.25 4.71 -12.67
N ASP A 34 11.37 3.98 -12.78
CA ASP A 34 12.72 4.44 -12.42
C ASP A 34 12.82 4.97 -10.98
N LEU A 35 12.23 4.26 -10.00
CA LEU A 35 12.29 4.65 -8.58
C LEU A 35 13.73 4.91 -8.11
N THR A 36 13.94 6.03 -7.42
CA THR A 36 15.24 6.42 -6.85
C THR A 36 15.17 6.66 -5.34
N SER A 37 16.33 6.82 -4.71
CA SER A 37 16.44 7.20 -3.29
C SER A 37 15.91 8.60 -2.96
N LYS A 38 15.63 9.43 -3.97
CA LYS A 38 15.06 10.77 -3.79
C LYS A 38 13.53 10.76 -3.71
N ASP A 39 12.92 9.61 -3.96
CA ASP A 39 11.48 9.45 -3.99
C ASP A 39 10.92 8.99 -2.63
N VAL A 40 9.60 9.14 -2.49
CA VAL A 40 8.83 8.64 -1.35
C VAL A 40 7.84 7.58 -1.87
N VAL A 41 7.86 6.39 -1.26
CA VAL A 41 6.91 5.32 -1.55
C VAL A 41 5.93 5.16 -0.39
N ILE A 42 4.65 5.36 -0.68
CA ILE A 42 3.56 5.21 0.28
C ILE A 42 2.82 3.90 -0.01
N GLY A 43 3.01 2.90 0.85
CA GLY A 43 2.33 1.61 0.77
C GLY A 43 0.98 1.64 1.48
N ILE A 44 -0.10 1.38 0.75
CA ILE A 44 -1.48 1.46 1.29
C ILE A 44 -2.09 0.05 1.35
N ALA A 45 -2.33 -0.47 2.56
CA ALA A 45 -3.09 -1.70 2.73
C ALA A 45 -3.90 -1.69 4.03
N ALA A 46 -5.23 -1.69 3.91
CA ALA A 46 -6.12 -1.68 5.08
C ALA A 46 -5.86 -2.87 6.01
N SER A 47 -5.63 -4.06 5.41
CA SER A 47 -5.30 -5.29 6.13
C SER A 47 -3.94 -5.25 6.82
N GLY A 48 -3.03 -4.39 6.36
CA GLY A 48 -1.65 -4.30 6.84
C GLY A 48 -0.72 -5.42 6.39
N LYS A 49 -1.21 -6.38 5.59
CA LYS A 49 -0.47 -7.61 5.24
C LYS A 49 -0.47 -7.98 3.76
N THR A 50 -0.94 -7.09 2.89
CA THR A 50 -1.05 -7.36 1.44
C THR A 50 0.34 -7.60 0.82
N PRO A 51 0.61 -8.79 0.23
CA PRO A 51 1.93 -9.14 -0.28
C PRO A 51 2.51 -8.15 -1.31
N TYR A 52 1.71 -7.67 -2.25
CA TYR A 52 2.14 -6.67 -3.22
C TYR A 52 2.73 -5.42 -2.53
N VAL A 53 2.03 -4.89 -1.52
CA VAL A 53 2.48 -3.70 -0.77
C VAL A 53 3.74 -4.01 0.06
N ILE A 54 3.81 -5.19 0.68
CA ILE A 54 5.02 -5.67 1.38
C ILE A 54 6.22 -5.69 0.42
N GLY A 55 6.05 -6.23 -0.79
CA GLY A 55 7.10 -6.28 -1.80
C GLY A 55 7.57 -4.90 -2.23
N GLY A 56 6.63 -3.99 -2.51
CA GLY A 56 6.94 -2.61 -2.91
C GLY A 56 7.72 -1.83 -1.85
N LEU A 57 7.26 -1.88 -0.60
CA LEU A 57 7.95 -1.21 0.52
C LEU A 57 9.33 -1.82 0.79
N THR A 58 9.45 -3.15 0.72
CA THR A 58 10.74 -3.84 0.91
C THR A 58 11.73 -3.40 -0.17
N PHE A 59 11.32 -3.41 -1.44
CA PHE A 59 12.18 -2.98 -2.54
C PHE A 59 12.56 -1.50 -2.42
N ALA A 60 11.59 -0.61 -2.13
CA ALA A 60 11.86 0.81 -1.95
C ALA A 60 12.90 1.08 -0.85
N ASN A 61 12.86 0.32 0.26
CA ASN A 61 13.89 0.39 1.29
C ASN A 61 15.28 -0.04 0.76
N THR A 62 15.38 -1.08 -0.07
CA THR A 62 16.67 -1.49 -0.66
C THR A 62 17.27 -0.43 -1.60
N ILE A 63 16.43 0.39 -2.23
CA ILE A 63 16.85 1.52 -3.07
C ILE A 63 17.26 2.73 -2.23
N GLY A 64 16.90 2.75 -0.94
CA GLY A 64 17.13 3.90 -0.04
C GLY A 64 16.10 5.01 -0.22
N ALA A 65 14.93 4.72 -0.81
CA ALA A 65 13.81 5.64 -0.85
C ALA A 65 13.19 5.81 0.53
N THR A 66 12.50 6.93 0.76
CA THR A 66 11.71 7.11 1.99
C THR A 66 10.45 6.25 1.90
N THR A 67 10.15 5.47 2.93
CA THR A 67 8.99 4.57 2.94
C THR A 67 7.98 4.93 4.02
N VAL A 68 6.72 5.00 3.62
CA VAL A 68 5.57 5.27 4.51
C VAL A 68 4.58 4.12 4.34
N SER A 69 3.96 3.66 5.42
CA SER A 69 2.84 2.71 5.35
C SER A 69 1.55 3.37 5.84
N ILE A 70 0.42 2.99 5.24
CA ILE A 70 -0.92 3.34 5.73
C ILE A 70 -1.72 2.05 5.94
N SER A 71 -2.03 1.75 7.20
CA SER A 71 -2.84 0.58 7.59
C SER A 71 -4.00 0.95 8.50
N CYS A 72 -5.03 0.11 8.50
CA CYS A 72 -6.17 0.24 9.40
C CYS A 72 -6.17 -0.80 10.53
N ASN A 73 -5.09 -1.58 10.63
CA ASN A 73 -4.80 -2.49 11.72
C ASN A 73 -3.57 -2.01 12.49
N GLU A 74 -3.59 -2.24 13.81
CA GLU A 74 -2.42 -2.05 14.67
C GLU A 74 -1.42 -3.19 14.43
N HIS A 75 -0.13 -2.90 14.57
CA HIS A 75 0.97 -3.87 14.38
C HIS A 75 0.93 -4.53 12.99
N ALA A 76 0.67 -3.73 11.97
CA ALA A 76 0.62 -4.21 10.61
C ALA A 76 2.01 -4.61 10.10
N VAL A 77 2.09 -5.69 9.31
CA VAL A 77 3.35 -6.15 8.71
C VAL A 77 4.00 -5.06 7.86
N ILE A 78 3.22 -4.29 7.12
CA ILE A 78 3.75 -3.15 6.33
C ILE A 78 4.28 -2.01 7.21
N SER A 79 3.80 -1.88 8.45
CA SER A 79 4.28 -0.88 9.41
C SER A 79 5.62 -1.24 10.01
N GLU A 80 5.91 -2.53 10.19
CA GLU A 80 7.24 -2.99 10.61
C GLU A 80 8.30 -2.79 9.52
N ILE A 81 7.87 -2.72 8.25
CA ILE A 81 8.76 -2.56 7.09
C ILE A 81 9.01 -1.08 6.77
N ALA A 82 7.99 -0.22 6.88
CA ALA A 82 8.12 1.19 6.54
C ALA A 82 8.90 1.99 7.59
N GLN A 83 9.63 3.02 7.14
CA GLN A 83 10.34 3.95 8.03
C GLN A 83 9.36 4.82 8.83
N TYR A 84 8.25 5.21 8.21
CA TYR A 84 7.22 6.06 8.82
C TYR A 84 5.85 5.38 8.75
N PRO A 85 5.48 4.58 9.76
CA PRO A 85 4.19 3.90 9.77
C PRO A 85 3.04 4.83 10.18
N VAL A 86 1.91 4.72 9.48
CA VAL A 86 0.64 5.40 9.82
C VAL A 86 -0.44 4.32 10.04
N GLU A 87 -0.73 4.03 11.30
CA GLU A 87 -1.76 3.07 11.69
C GLU A 87 -3.00 3.79 12.22
N VAL A 88 -4.15 3.54 11.60
CA VAL A 88 -5.42 4.18 11.98
C VAL A 88 -6.47 3.13 12.30
N LYS A 89 -6.72 2.92 13.59
CA LYS A 89 -7.74 1.99 14.08
C LYS A 89 -9.15 2.52 13.82
N VAL A 90 -9.76 2.08 12.72
CA VAL A 90 -11.15 2.45 12.37
C VAL A 90 -12.21 1.55 13.02
N GLY A 91 -11.78 0.46 13.65
CA GLY A 91 -12.65 -0.58 14.23
C GLY A 91 -13.37 -1.45 13.18
N PRO A 92 -14.18 -2.44 13.59
CA PRO A 92 -14.81 -3.40 12.68
C PRO A 92 -15.71 -2.73 11.64
N GLU A 93 -15.62 -3.15 10.38
CA GLU A 93 -16.51 -2.67 9.32
C GLU A 93 -17.96 -3.13 9.55
N VAL A 94 -18.93 -2.32 9.13
CA VAL A 94 -20.37 -2.67 9.25
C VAL A 94 -20.71 -3.94 8.45
N LEU A 95 -20.03 -4.13 7.32
CA LEU A 95 -20.01 -5.38 6.58
C LEU A 95 -18.64 -6.03 6.83
N THR A 96 -18.60 -7.13 7.57
CA THR A 96 -17.37 -7.82 7.95
C THR A 96 -16.46 -8.06 6.73
N GLY A 97 -15.22 -7.59 6.82
CA GLY A 97 -14.20 -7.73 5.77
C GLY A 97 -14.29 -6.71 4.63
N SER A 98 -15.34 -5.87 4.58
CA SER A 98 -15.48 -4.84 3.55
C SER A 98 -14.69 -3.58 3.88
N THR A 99 -13.38 -3.64 3.72
CA THR A 99 -12.45 -2.52 3.97
C THR A 99 -12.63 -1.33 3.01
N ARG A 100 -13.52 -1.45 2.02
CA ARG A 100 -13.89 -0.34 1.12
C ARG A 100 -14.69 0.77 1.80
N LEU A 101 -15.15 0.55 3.04
CA LEU A 101 -15.99 1.47 3.81
C LEU A 101 -15.16 2.42 4.69
N LYS A 102 -15.04 2.14 6.00
CA LYS A 102 -14.33 3.05 6.91
C LYS A 102 -12.85 3.10 6.60
N SER A 103 -12.22 1.96 6.33
CA SER A 103 -10.79 1.89 6.04
C SER A 103 -10.44 2.66 4.78
N GLY A 104 -11.18 2.46 3.68
CA GLY A 104 -11.03 3.24 2.45
C GLY A 104 -11.26 4.74 2.63
N THR A 105 -12.24 5.13 3.46
CA THR A 105 -12.49 6.54 3.80
C THR A 105 -11.31 7.14 4.57
N ALA A 106 -10.80 6.43 5.58
CA ALA A 106 -9.64 6.89 6.36
C ALA A 106 -8.41 7.05 5.48
N GLN A 107 -8.11 6.07 4.62
CA GLN A 107 -7.00 6.13 3.68
C GLN A 107 -7.12 7.35 2.75
N LYS A 108 -8.31 7.62 2.20
CA LYS A 108 -8.55 8.82 1.39
C LYS A 108 -8.30 10.11 2.16
N LEU A 109 -8.77 10.21 3.40
CA LEU A 109 -8.56 11.40 4.22
C LEU A 109 -7.08 11.63 4.54
N ILE A 110 -6.35 10.56 4.87
CA ILE A 110 -4.90 10.62 5.12
C ILE A 110 -4.16 11.09 3.87
N LEU A 111 -4.43 10.47 2.72
CA LEU A 111 -3.78 10.84 1.46
C LEU A 111 -4.09 12.28 1.04
N ASN A 112 -5.30 12.78 1.33
CA ASN A 112 -5.65 14.18 1.06
C ASN A 112 -4.90 15.20 1.93
N MET A 113 -4.29 14.78 3.05
CA MET A 113 -3.49 15.64 3.92
C MET A 113 -2.00 15.67 3.55
N ILE A 114 -1.56 14.77 2.67
CA ILE A 114 -0.17 14.64 2.18
C ILE A 114 -0.04 15.41 0.86
#